data_AF-A0A2V5MEG1-F1
#
_entry.id   AF-A0A2V5MEG1-F1
#
_cell.length_a   1.000
_cell.length_b   1.000
_cell.length_c   1.000
_cell.angle_alpha   90.00
_cell.angle_beta   90.00
_cell.angle_gamma   90.00
#
_symmetry.space_group_name_H-M   'P 1'
#
loop_
_entity.id
_entity.type
_entity.pdbx_description
1 polymer ?
#
loop_
_entity_poly.entity_id
_entity_poly.type
_entity_poly.pdbx_seq_one_letter_code
_entity_poly.pdbx_strand_id
1 'polypeptide(L)'
;MLKSRIADHRLQIVTLAFCVVFAAIAAAQESPTPTLSSTPEEFPSPSVSPEESVPLSPTPEQTPSASPARSVRISFVPPPMEGTISLGVYDEAGKLVRVLHQNAQLNDFAIGADALATRWDGKDDGHQDSPSGRYHARGYLIGPLKRQDLGESSPPSTESEANVVKVRLVRNPLRKDKRPVVELAIGFDSEESYLKTSDGLPLFKVSETPNVTRAGIAAKGENAVDVWQDDGTSVHQYRISNVDQMMAFDCGDFELK
;
A
#
# COMPACT_ATOMS: atom_id res chain seq x y z
N MET A 1 -63.26 10.78 -13.21
CA MET A 1 -63.75 11.69 -12.15
C MET A 1 -64.32 10.86 -11.00
N LEU A 2 -63.57 10.65 -9.91
CA LEU A 2 -64.10 10.68 -8.52
C LEU A 2 -62.96 10.46 -7.49
N LYS A 3 -62.72 11.51 -6.71
CA LYS A 3 -62.32 11.58 -5.28
C LYS A 3 -61.17 10.72 -4.73
N SER A 4 -60.04 11.40 -4.54
CA SER A 4 -59.32 11.65 -3.27
C SER A 4 -59.57 10.70 -2.09
N ARG A 5 -58.47 10.13 -1.56
CA ARG A 5 -58.27 9.91 -0.12
C ARG A 5 -56.87 10.36 0.28
N ILE A 6 -56.86 11.45 1.04
CA ILE A 6 -55.82 11.92 1.95
C ILE A 6 -55.78 10.95 3.14
N ALA A 7 -54.58 10.59 3.60
CA ALA A 7 -54.24 10.50 5.02
C ALA A 7 -52.74 10.28 5.21
N ASP A 8 -52.07 11.35 5.65
CA ASP A 8 -50.86 11.31 6.47
C ASP A 8 -50.98 10.28 7.61
N HIS A 9 -49.87 9.63 7.98
CA HIS A 9 -49.46 9.55 9.39
C HIS A 9 -48.02 9.07 9.60
N ARG A 10 -47.25 9.99 10.20
CA ARG A 10 -46.40 9.80 11.39
C ARG A 10 -44.98 9.26 11.23
N LEU A 11 -44.09 10.25 11.08
CA LEU A 11 -42.82 10.40 11.79
C LEU A 11 -42.88 9.85 13.24
N GLN A 12 -42.03 8.88 13.56
CA GLN A 12 -41.59 8.64 14.94
C GLN A 12 -40.05 8.54 14.97
N ILE A 13 -39.46 9.65 15.38
CA ILE A 13 -38.09 9.76 15.88
C ILE A 13 -38.09 9.08 17.25
N VAL A 14 -37.26 8.05 17.44
CA VAL A 14 -36.95 7.52 18.77
C VAL A 14 -35.47 7.79 19.03
N THR A 15 -35.24 8.92 19.69
CA THR A 15 -33.99 9.26 20.35
C THR A 15 -33.89 8.45 21.63
N LEU A 16 -32.87 7.60 21.78
CA LEU A 16 -32.51 7.03 23.08
C LEU A 16 -31.09 7.48 23.45
N ALA A 17 -31.03 8.48 24.31
CA ALA A 17 -29.85 8.84 25.08
C ALA A 17 -29.72 7.83 26.24
N PHE A 18 -28.51 7.34 26.50
CA PHE A 18 -28.22 6.71 27.79
C PHE A 18 -26.91 7.22 28.37
N CYS A 19 -27.02 7.58 29.64
CA CYS A 19 -26.06 8.34 30.43
C CYS A 19 -24.84 7.53 30.85
N VAL A 20 -23.78 8.31 31.02
CA VAL A 20 -22.47 8.03 31.62
C VAL A 20 -22.58 7.42 33.02
N VAL A 21 -21.73 6.43 33.32
CA VAL A 21 -21.28 6.12 34.69
C VAL A 21 -19.76 6.18 34.71
N PHE A 22 -19.24 7.13 35.50
CA PHE A 22 -17.85 7.23 35.91
C PHE A 22 -17.56 6.21 37.03
N ALA A 23 -16.42 5.53 36.94
CA ALA A 23 -15.76 4.97 38.11
C ALA A 23 -14.27 5.37 38.05
N ALA A 24 -13.89 6.27 38.95
CA ALA A 24 -12.52 6.67 39.21
C ALA A 24 -11.89 5.67 40.18
N ILE A 25 -10.66 5.22 39.90
CA ILE A 25 -9.70 4.82 40.93
C ILE A 25 -8.34 5.42 40.56
N ALA A 26 -7.82 6.20 41.51
CA ALA A 26 -6.56 6.90 41.50
C ALA A 26 -5.40 5.95 41.88
N ALA A 27 -4.22 6.22 41.35
CA ALA A 27 -2.96 6.13 42.08
C ALA A 27 -1.90 6.97 41.37
N ALA A 28 -1.42 7.97 42.10
CA ALA A 28 -0.26 8.79 41.81
C ALA A 28 1.01 7.95 41.61
N GLN A 29 1.96 8.41 40.80
CA GLN A 29 3.18 9.00 41.32
C GLN A 29 3.99 9.65 40.20
N GLU A 30 4.22 10.96 40.36
CA GLU A 30 5.19 11.75 39.62
C GLU A 30 6.61 11.36 40.02
N SER A 31 7.55 11.39 39.08
CA SER A 31 8.98 11.46 39.41
C SER A 31 9.65 12.52 38.53
N PRO A 32 10.36 13.50 39.11
CA PRO A 32 10.92 14.63 38.38
C PRO A 32 12.29 14.32 37.78
N THR A 33 12.53 14.90 36.60
CA THR A 33 13.86 15.16 36.03
C THR A 33 14.67 16.09 36.94
N PRO A 34 15.98 15.83 37.15
CA PRO A 34 16.90 16.89 37.56
C PRO A 34 17.76 17.35 36.38
N THR A 35 17.84 18.67 36.21
CA THR A 35 18.76 19.39 35.34
C THR A 35 19.85 20.07 36.17
N LEU A 36 21.10 19.84 35.77
CA LEU A 36 22.36 20.63 35.91
C LEU A 36 22.78 21.21 37.29
N SER A 37 24.01 20.90 37.74
CA SER A 37 25.16 21.85 37.69
C SER A 37 26.44 21.35 38.42
N SER A 38 27.58 21.87 37.93
CA SER A 38 28.87 22.19 38.60
C SER A 38 29.89 21.10 39.05
N THR A 39 30.93 20.89 38.21
CA THR A 39 32.41 21.08 38.38
C THR A 39 32.97 21.41 39.79
N PRO A 40 34.26 21.16 40.20
CA PRO A 40 35.48 20.65 39.49
C PRO A 40 36.29 19.51 40.19
N GLU A 41 37.27 18.99 39.43
CA GLU A 41 38.62 18.45 39.81
C GLU A 41 38.78 17.43 40.95
N GLU A 42 39.46 16.30 40.65
CA GLU A 42 40.79 15.95 41.20
C GLU A 42 41.25 14.58 40.65
N PHE A 43 42.38 14.54 39.94
CA PHE A 43 43.14 13.32 39.62
C PHE A 43 43.97 12.91 40.85
N PRO A 44 44.20 11.60 41.11
CA PRO A 44 45.41 10.99 40.53
C PRO A 44 45.28 9.51 40.14
N SER A 45 46.03 9.10 39.12
CA SER A 45 46.43 7.71 38.88
C SER A 45 47.49 7.27 39.90
N PRO A 46 47.69 5.96 40.11
CA PRO A 46 48.86 5.35 39.45
C PRO A 46 48.73 3.88 39.01
N SER A 47 49.41 3.62 37.88
CA SER A 47 50.33 2.50 37.58
C SER A 47 49.87 1.03 37.45
N VAL A 48 50.55 0.41 36.46
CA VAL A 48 51.04 -0.98 36.35
C VAL A 48 50.32 -1.88 35.33
N SER A 49 50.99 -2.10 34.19
CA SER A 49 50.81 -3.23 33.25
C SER A 49 51.30 -4.55 33.86
N PRO A 50 50.91 -5.72 33.30
CA PRO A 50 51.77 -6.32 32.27
C PRO A 50 51.01 -6.99 31.11
N GLU A 51 51.79 -7.24 30.05
CA GLU A 51 51.50 -8.01 28.83
C GLU A 51 50.70 -9.30 29.07
N GLU A 52 49.64 -9.50 28.27
CA GLU A 52 49.09 -10.82 27.97
C GLU A 52 48.88 -10.94 26.46
N SER A 53 49.49 -11.99 25.89
CA SER A 53 49.49 -12.32 24.47
C SER A 53 48.13 -12.87 24.03
N VAL A 54 47.51 -12.28 23.00
CA VAL A 54 46.25 -12.78 22.41
C VAL A 54 46.53 -13.33 21.00
N PRO A 55 46.03 -14.55 20.67
CA PRO A 55 46.32 -15.25 19.41
C PRO A 55 45.58 -14.68 18.19
N LEU A 56 46.10 -15.02 17.02
CA LEU A 56 45.66 -14.67 15.67
C LEU A 56 44.14 -14.85 15.47
N SER A 57 43.46 -13.80 15.00
CA SER A 57 42.08 -13.86 14.52
C SER A 57 41.99 -14.61 13.19
N PRO A 58 40.98 -15.47 12.95
CA PRO A 58 40.80 -16.15 11.68
C PRO A 58 40.22 -15.19 10.63
N THR A 59 40.74 -15.31 9.40
CA THR A 59 40.25 -14.67 8.18
C THR A 59 38.74 -14.95 7.99
N PRO A 60 37.90 -13.94 7.70
CA PRO A 60 36.50 -14.18 7.35
C PRO A 60 36.41 -14.91 6.01
N GLU A 61 35.77 -16.08 6.00
CA GLU A 61 35.34 -16.78 4.79
C GLU A 61 34.45 -15.85 3.95
N GLN A 62 34.85 -15.62 2.70
CA GLN A 62 34.05 -14.88 1.74
C GLN A 62 32.83 -15.72 1.34
N THR A 63 31.66 -15.32 1.81
CA THR A 63 30.36 -15.71 1.26
C THR A 63 30.32 -15.34 -0.24
N PRO A 64 29.81 -16.20 -1.14
CA PRO A 64 29.83 -15.93 -2.58
C PRO A 64 29.13 -14.60 -2.90
N SER A 65 29.91 -13.70 -3.50
CA SER A 65 29.48 -12.38 -3.96
C SER A 65 28.42 -12.55 -5.04
N ALA A 66 27.15 -12.27 -4.70
CA ALA A 66 26.10 -12.12 -5.70
C ALA A 66 26.54 -11.05 -6.69
N SER A 67 26.71 -11.42 -7.96
CA SER A 67 27.26 -10.53 -8.98
C SER A 67 26.45 -9.22 -9.04
N PRO A 68 27.06 -8.06 -8.75
CA PRO A 68 26.37 -6.76 -8.71
C PRO A 68 25.95 -6.22 -10.09
N ALA A 69 26.09 -7.02 -11.15
CA ALA A 69 26.19 -6.51 -12.51
C ALA A 69 24.88 -5.98 -13.12
N ARG A 70 23.69 -6.37 -12.60
CA ARG A 70 22.39 -6.05 -13.22
C ARG A 70 21.39 -5.32 -12.32
N SER A 71 21.81 -4.90 -11.13
CA SER A 71 20.86 -4.25 -10.24
C SER A 71 20.73 -2.76 -10.49
N VAL A 72 19.51 -2.25 -10.48
CA VAL A 72 19.21 -0.83 -10.67
C VAL A 72 18.63 -0.26 -9.38
N ARG A 73 19.16 0.89 -8.93
CA ARG A 73 18.57 1.66 -7.83
C ARG A 73 17.48 2.57 -8.40
N ILE A 74 16.27 2.44 -7.87
CA ILE A 74 15.12 3.25 -8.24
C ILE A 74 14.88 4.23 -7.09
N SER A 75 14.66 5.50 -7.40
CA SER A 75 14.44 6.55 -6.39
C SER A 75 13.28 7.44 -6.77
N PHE A 76 12.51 7.88 -5.78
CA PHE A 76 11.35 8.73 -5.99
C PHE A 76 11.08 9.59 -4.76
N VAL A 77 10.51 10.77 -5.00
CA VAL A 77 9.97 11.59 -3.92
C VAL A 77 8.58 11.06 -3.59
N PRO A 78 8.31 10.62 -2.34
CA PRO A 78 7.00 10.11 -1.97
C PRO A 78 5.96 11.22 -2.15
N PRO A 79 4.81 10.93 -2.77
CA PRO A 79 3.74 11.90 -2.87
C PRO A 79 3.26 12.36 -1.49
N PRO A 80 2.80 13.61 -1.33
CA PRO A 80 2.39 14.16 -0.03
C PRO A 80 0.98 13.68 0.36
N MET A 81 0.85 12.38 0.57
CA MET A 81 -0.36 11.69 0.99
C MET A 81 0.02 10.49 1.86
N GLU A 82 -0.76 10.19 2.89
CA GLU A 82 -0.57 8.99 3.71
C GLU A 82 -1.21 7.77 3.06
N GLY A 83 -0.62 6.59 3.26
CA GLY A 83 -1.09 5.36 2.65
C GLY A 83 0.01 4.32 2.45
N THR A 84 -0.32 3.27 1.70
CA THR A 84 0.62 2.25 1.24
C THR A 84 1.10 2.53 -0.18
N ILE A 85 2.20 1.92 -0.58
CA ILE A 85 2.82 2.10 -1.89
C ILE A 85 2.77 0.78 -2.66
N SER A 86 2.25 0.85 -3.88
CA SER A 86 2.48 -0.17 -4.90
C SER A 86 3.37 0.40 -5.99
N LEU A 87 4.43 -0.32 -6.34
CA LEU A 87 5.46 0.10 -7.28
C LEU A 87 5.80 -1.04 -8.24
N GLY A 88 5.75 -0.75 -9.54
CA GLY A 88 6.09 -1.70 -10.60
C GLY A 88 7.19 -1.19 -11.52
N VAL A 89 7.88 -2.14 -12.17
CA VAL A 89 8.79 -1.90 -13.30
C VAL A 89 8.10 -2.32 -14.58
N TYR A 90 8.19 -1.47 -15.59
CA TYR A 90 7.54 -1.62 -16.88
C TYR A 90 8.60 -1.60 -17.99
N ASP A 91 8.37 -2.39 -19.04
CA ASP A 91 9.19 -2.33 -20.24
C ASP A 91 8.87 -1.08 -21.08
N GLU A 92 9.60 -0.89 -22.19
CA GLU A 92 9.39 0.22 -23.11
C GLU A 92 7.98 0.24 -23.74
N ALA A 93 7.30 -0.90 -23.82
CA ALA A 93 5.93 -1.00 -24.32
C ALA A 93 4.89 -0.66 -23.23
N GLY A 94 5.31 -0.42 -21.99
CA GLY A 94 4.44 -0.14 -20.86
C GLY A 94 3.83 -1.38 -20.23
N LYS A 95 4.33 -2.58 -20.55
CA LYS A 95 3.91 -3.83 -19.92
C LYS A 95 4.61 -3.96 -18.57
N LEU A 96 3.85 -4.33 -17.54
CA LEU A 96 4.41 -4.66 -16.22
C LEU A 96 5.33 -5.89 -16.33
N VAL A 97 6.57 -5.73 -15.87
CA VAL A 97 7.63 -6.75 -15.87
C VAL A 97 7.81 -7.35 -14.48
N ARG A 98 7.75 -6.50 -13.45
CA ARG A 98 7.97 -6.89 -12.06
C ARG A 98 7.14 -6.02 -11.13
N VAL A 99 6.46 -6.64 -10.17
CA VAL A 99 5.97 -5.96 -8.97
C VAL A 99 7.13 -5.87 -7.98
N LEU A 100 7.59 -4.65 -7.67
CA LEU A 100 8.66 -4.43 -6.69
C LEU A 100 8.11 -4.35 -5.28
N HIS A 101 6.99 -3.64 -5.12
CA HIS A 101 6.33 -3.44 -3.84
C HIS A 101 4.82 -3.49 -4.03
N GLN A 102 4.14 -4.14 -3.09
CA GLN A 102 2.70 -4.20 -2.99
C GLN A 102 2.31 -3.92 -1.54
N ASN A 103 1.40 -2.98 -1.32
CA ASN A 103 0.97 -2.57 0.02
C ASN A 103 2.13 -2.15 0.96
N ALA A 104 3.25 -1.67 0.42
CA ALA A 104 4.43 -1.31 1.21
C ALA A 104 4.21 -0.02 2.01
N GLN A 105 4.81 0.07 3.19
CA GLN A 105 4.87 1.29 3.99
C GLN A 105 6.12 2.12 3.63
N LEU A 106 6.12 3.40 4.00
CA LEU A 106 7.26 4.29 3.69
C LEU A 106 8.59 3.79 4.29
N ASN A 107 8.55 3.11 5.44
CA ASN A 107 9.73 2.54 6.10
C ASN A 107 10.25 1.25 5.45
N ASP A 108 9.54 0.68 4.47
CA ASP A 108 10.03 -0.45 3.67
C ASP A 108 11.04 0.01 2.59
N PHE A 109 11.19 1.32 2.43
CA PHE A 109 12.12 1.92 1.47
C PHE A 109 13.37 2.46 2.17
N ALA A 110 14.50 2.40 1.48
CA ALA A 110 15.73 3.04 1.94
C ALA A 110 15.60 4.56 1.83
N ILE A 111 16.03 5.28 2.86
CA ILE A 111 16.04 6.75 2.88
C ILE A 111 17.31 7.24 2.18
N GLY A 112 17.15 7.95 1.07
CA GLY A 112 18.19 8.76 0.43
C GLY A 112 18.26 10.17 1.03
N ALA A 113 19.11 11.04 0.48
CA ALA A 113 19.27 12.41 0.98
C ALA A 113 17.96 13.22 0.92
N ASP A 114 17.14 12.99 -0.09
CA ASP A 114 15.93 13.75 -0.42
C ASP A 114 14.82 12.89 -1.06
N ALA A 115 14.98 11.56 -1.07
CA ALA A 115 14.09 10.63 -1.76
C ALA A 115 14.01 9.27 -1.03
N LEU A 116 12.94 8.53 -1.29
CA LEU A 116 12.88 7.10 -1.00
C LEU A 116 13.55 6.32 -2.12
N ALA A 117 14.08 5.15 -1.79
CA ALA A 117 14.74 4.29 -2.77
C ALA A 117 14.47 2.80 -2.54
N THR A 118 14.47 2.07 -3.64
CA THR A 118 14.47 0.61 -3.66
C THR A 118 15.42 0.10 -4.75
N ARG A 119 15.58 -1.21 -4.85
CA ARG A 119 16.48 -1.86 -5.81
C ARG A 119 15.71 -2.90 -6.60
N TRP A 120 15.87 -2.88 -7.91
CA TRP A 120 15.47 -3.96 -8.79
C TRP A 120 16.71 -4.78 -9.15
N ASP A 121 16.59 -6.10 -9.18
CA ASP A 121 17.68 -7.02 -9.49
C ASP A 121 17.77 -7.37 -10.99
N GLY A 122 16.88 -6.80 -11.80
CA GLY A 122 16.83 -7.04 -13.25
C GLY A 122 16.03 -8.29 -13.63
N LYS A 123 15.22 -8.86 -12.71
CA LYS A 123 14.39 -10.04 -12.99
C LYS A 123 12.90 -9.71 -13.09
N ASP A 124 12.16 -10.50 -13.86
CA ASP A 124 10.70 -10.45 -13.90
C ASP A 124 10.06 -11.15 -12.69
N ASP A 125 8.73 -11.14 -12.56
CA ASP A 125 8.02 -11.83 -11.46
C ASP A 125 8.24 -13.36 -11.46
N GLY A 126 8.61 -13.94 -12.61
CA GLY A 126 9.00 -15.34 -12.77
C GLY A 126 10.43 -15.65 -12.31
N HIS A 127 11.15 -14.66 -11.77
CA HIS A 127 12.57 -14.76 -11.39
C HIS A 127 13.50 -15.06 -12.57
N GLN A 128 13.07 -14.71 -13.79
CA GLN A 128 13.88 -14.81 -14.99
C GLN A 128 14.55 -13.46 -15.27
N ASP A 129 15.81 -13.50 -15.75
CA ASP A 129 16.53 -12.30 -16.17
C ASP A 129 15.76 -11.55 -17.26
N SER A 130 15.54 -10.26 -17.04
CA SER A 130 14.96 -9.36 -18.04
C SER A 130 16.03 -8.94 -19.06
N PRO A 131 15.66 -8.73 -20.34
CA PRO A 131 16.60 -8.27 -21.36
C PRO A 131 17.25 -6.93 -21.02
N SER A 132 18.48 -6.70 -21.48
CA SER A 132 19.07 -5.35 -21.42
C SER A 132 18.24 -4.38 -22.27
N GLY A 133 18.11 -3.14 -21.80
CA GLY A 133 17.26 -2.15 -22.45
C GLY A 133 16.71 -1.11 -21.49
N ARG A 134 15.79 -0.30 -22.01
CA ARG A 134 15.14 0.78 -21.28
C ARG A 134 13.89 0.26 -20.56
N TYR A 135 13.76 0.64 -19.31
CA TYR A 135 12.63 0.35 -18.44
C TYR A 135 12.15 1.62 -17.76
N HIS A 136 10.93 1.57 -17.24
CA HIS A 136 10.27 2.66 -16.54
C HIS A 136 9.73 2.16 -15.21
N ALA A 137 9.85 2.95 -14.14
CA ALA A 137 9.21 2.62 -12.86
C ALA A 137 8.18 3.68 -12.49
N ARG A 138 7.00 3.21 -12.05
CA ARG A 138 5.92 4.06 -11.57
C ARG A 138 5.08 3.31 -10.55
N GLY A 139 4.35 4.07 -9.75
CA GLY A 139 3.54 3.51 -8.69
C GLY A 139 2.35 4.37 -8.32
N TYR A 140 1.63 3.87 -7.33
CA TYR A 140 0.51 4.55 -6.71
C TYR A 140 0.71 4.53 -5.21
N LEU A 141 0.45 5.68 -4.58
CA LEU A 141 0.23 5.75 -3.15
C LEU A 141 -1.27 5.59 -2.92
N ILE A 142 -1.65 4.58 -2.13
CA ILE A 142 -3.04 4.18 -1.87
C ILE A 142 -3.40 4.64 -0.46
N GLY A 143 -4.29 5.62 -0.37
CA GLY A 143 -4.82 6.13 0.89
C GLY A 143 -5.76 5.13 1.58
N PRO A 144 -6.49 5.56 2.62
CA PRO A 144 -7.33 4.68 3.43
C PRO A 144 -8.61 4.27 2.70
N LEU A 145 -8.49 3.23 1.87
CA LEU A 145 -9.63 2.57 1.24
C LEU A 145 -10.47 1.86 2.31
N LYS A 146 -11.79 1.86 2.11
CA LYS A 146 -12.72 1.14 2.99
C LYS A 146 -13.33 -0.02 2.25
N ARG A 147 -12.99 -1.23 2.69
CA ARG A 147 -13.64 -2.47 2.25
C ARG A 147 -14.85 -2.76 3.15
N GLN A 148 -15.99 -2.98 2.53
CA GLN A 148 -17.20 -3.49 3.16
C GLN A 148 -17.60 -4.80 2.50
N ASP A 149 -17.83 -5.84 3.30
CA ASP A 149 -18.45 -7.09 2.84
C ASP A 149 -19.97 -6.91 2.80
N LEU A 150 -20.56 -7.17 1.64
CA LEU A 150 -22.01 -7.09 1.42
C LEU A 150 -22.67 -8.47 1.46
N GLY A 151 -21.88 -9.54 1.63
CA GLY A 151 -22.34 -10.92 1.70
C GLY A 151 -22.61 -11.54 0.33
N GLU A 152 -23.36 -12.63 0.36
CA GLU A 152 -23.80 -13.33 -0.84
C GLU A 152 -24.78 -12.44 -1.64
N SER A 153 -24.55 -12.37 -2.95
CA SER A 153 -25.30 -11.59 -3.91
C SER A 153 -25.70 -12.46 -5.09
N SER A 154 -26.72 -12.04 -5.84
CA SER A 154 -26.90 -12.56 -7.19
C SER A 154 -25.76 -12.09 -8.10
N PRO A 155 -25.37 -12.86 -9.13
CA PRO A 155 -24.42 -12.41 -10.13
C PRO A 155 -24.92 -11.10 -10.78
N PRO A 156 -24.01 -10.17 -11.09
CA PRO A 156 -24.41 -8.92 -11.73
C PRO A 156 -25.05 -9.20 -13.09
N SER A 157 -26.09 -8.44 -13.43
CA SER A 157 -26.57 -8.39 -14.81
C SER A 157 -25.45 -7.90 -15.72
N THR A 158 -25.28 -8.51 -16.90
CA THR A 158 -24.17 -8.25 -17.85
C THR A 158 -23.97 -6.76 -18.20
N GLU A 159 -24.99 -5.92 -18.03
CA GLU A 159 -24.91 -4.47 -18.25
C GLU A 159 -24.14 -3.70 -17.16
N SER A 160 -24.01 -4.26 -15.95
CA SER A 160 -23.34 -3.58 -14.82
C SER A 160 -21.91 -4.05 -14.60
N GLU A 161 -21.55 -5.24 -15.06
CA GLU A 161 -20.21 -5.81 -14.88
C GLU A 161 -19.26 -5.27 -15.96
N ALA A 162 -18.21 -4.56 -15.53
CA ALA A 162 -17.15 -4.09 -16.41
C ALA A 162 -15.87 -4.90 -16.14
N ASN A 163 -15.03 -5.04 -17.18
CA ASN A 163 -13.68 -5.57 -17.00
C ASN A 163 -12.76 -4.53 -16.32
N VAL A 164 -13.07 -3.24 -16.51
CA VAL A 164 -12.27 -2.11 -16.05
C VAL A 164 -13.18 -0.93 -15.68
N VAL A 165 -12.85 -0.22 -14.59
CA VAL A 165 -13.51 1.01 -14.14
C VAL A 165 -12.52 2.18 -14.14
N LYS A 166 -12.93 3.34 -14.67
CA LYS A 166 -12.10 4.56 -14.68
C LYS A 166 -12.30 5.36 -13.39
N VAL A 167 -11.22 5.63 -12.68
CA VAL A 167 -11.22 6.39 -11.42
C VAL A 167 -10.34 7.62 -11.57
N ARG A 168 -10.85 8.77 -11.14
CA ARG A 168 -10.09 10.03 -11.08
C ARG A 168 -9.30 10.06 -9.77
N LEU A 169 -8.00 10.25 -9.87
CA LEU A 169 -7.09 10.22 -8.72
C LEU A 169 -6.84 11.59 -8.13
N VAL A 170 -6.33 11.60 -6.89
CA VAL A 170 -5.79 12.81 -6.26
C VAL A 170 -4.62 13.32 -7.11
N ARG A 171 -4.59 14.64 -7.32
CA ARG A 171 -3.50 15.27 -8.05
C ARG A 171 -2.21 15.16 -7.24
N ASN A 172 -1.16 14.64 -7.87
CA ASN A 172 0.18 14.75 -7.35
C ASN A 172 0.74 16.17 -7.62
N PRO A 173 1.00 17.00 -6.60
CA PRO A 173 1.54 18.35 -6.79
C PRO A 173 2.95 18.36 -7.37
N LEU A 174 3.68 17.23 -7.31
CA LEU A 174 4.99 17.04 -7.92
C LEU A 174 4.90 16.82 -9.44
N ARG A 175 3.70 16.59 -9.98
CA ARG A 175 3.45 16.40 -11.42
C ARG A 175 2.65 17.57 -12.01
N LYS A 176 2.91 17.84 -13.29
CA LYS A 176 2.18 18.87 -14.06
C LYS A 176 0.78 18.41 -14.49
N ASP A 177 0.50 17.11 -14.39
CA ASP A 177 -0.72 16.51 -14.91
C ASP A 177 -1.97 16.97 -14.16
N LYS A 178 -3.03 17.25 -14.94
CA LYS A 178 -4.33 17.63 -14.40
C LYS A 178 -5.10 16.36 -14.05
N ARG A 179 -5.20 16.04 -12.76
CA ARG A 179 -5.97 14.93 -12.14
C ARG A 179 -5.91 13.62 -12.96
N PRO A 180 -4.88 12.77 -12.74
CA PRO A 180 -4.72 11.55 -13.50
C PRO A 180 -5.94 10.62 -13.36
N VAL A 181 -6.29 9.93 -14.44
CA VAL A 181 -7.32 8.88 -14.44
C VAL A 181 -6.61 7.54 -14.51
N VAL A 182 -6.96 6.62 -13.62
CA VAL A 182 -6.50 5.24 -13.64
C VAL A 182 -7.64 4.32 -14.04
N GLU A 183 -7.29 3.27 -14.75
CA GLU A 183 -8.19 2.16 -15.08
C GLU A 183 -7.96 1.04 -14.07
N LEU A 184 -8.98 0.75 -13.25
CA LEU A 184 -8.96 -0.29 -12.23
C LEU A 184 -9.65 -1.55 -12.74
N ALA A 185 -9.07 -2.70 -12.44
CA ALA A 185 -9.64 -4.01 -12.67
C ALA A 185 -9.61 -4.84 -11.38
N ILE A 186 -10.34 -5.96 -11.37
CA ILE A 186 -10.22 -6.98 -10.33
C ILE A 186 -9.26 -8.08 -10.82
N GLY A 187 -8.26 -8.41 -10.00
CA GLY A 187 -7.40 -9.57 -10.15
C GLY A 187 -7.70 -10.59 -9.07
N PHE A 188 -7.39 -11.85 -9.35
CA PHE A 188 -7.41 -12.91 -8.35
C PHE A 188 -6.37 -13.98 -8.74
N ASP A 189 -5.92 -14.70 -7.73
CA ASP A 189 -5.09 -15.90 -7.85
C ASP A 189 -5.72 -17.02 -7.00
N SER A 190 -4.95 -18.05 -6.65
CA SER A 190 -5.45 -19.18 -5.87
C SER A 190 -5.76 -18.83 -4.41
N GLU A 191 -5.21 -17.74 -3.89
CA GLU A 191 -5.23 -17.39 -2.46
C GLU A 191 -6.03 -16.12 -2.18
N GLU A 192 -5.96 -15.13 -3.08
CA GLU A 192 -6.57 -13.83 -2.84
C GLU A 192 -7.15 -13.19 -4.10
N SER A 193 -7.95 -12.15 -3.84
CA SER A 193 -8.40 -11.21 -4.84
C SER A 193 -7.96 -9.79 -4.47
N TYR A 194 -7.72 -8.98 -5.48
CA TYR A 194 -7.16 -7.65 -5.29
C TYR A 194 -7.55 -6.69 -6.42
N LEU A 195 -7.76 -5.43 -6.07
CA LEU A 195 -7.81 -4.36 -7.05
C LEU A 195 -6.42 -4.20 -7.67
N LYS A 196 -6.39 -4.04 -8.99
CA LYS A 196 -5.18 -3.78 -9.77
C LYS A 196 -5.45 -2.70 -10.81
N THR A 197 -4.40 -2.13 -11.36
CA THR A 197 -4.50 -1.36 -12.60
C THR A 197 -4.79 -2.27 -13.80
N SER A 198 -5.28 -1.70 -14.89
CA SER A 198 -5.52 -2.45 -16.14
C SER A 198 -4.24 -3.02 -16.76
N ASP A 199 -3.07 -2.43 -16.46
CA ASP A 199 -1.75 -2.95 -16.83
C ASP A 199 -1.18 -3.99 -15.86
N GLY A 200 -1.88 -4.31 -14.77
CA GLY A 200 -1.62 -5.47 -13.92
C GLY A 200 -1.03 -5.18 -12.54
N LEU A 201 -0.68 -3.94 -12.20
CA LEU A 201 -0.08 -3.61 -10.90
C LEU A 201 -1.09 -3.80 -9.75
N PRO A 202 -0.85 -4.69 -8.78
CA PRO A 202 -1.73 -4.88 -7.63
C PRO A 202 -1.72 -3.65 -6.71
N LEU A 203 -2.89 -3.19 -6.27
CA LEU A 203 -3.07 -1.95 -5.51
C LEU A 203 -3.66 -2.17 -4.11
N PHE A 204 -4.64 -3.06 -3.98
CA PHE A 204 -5.37 -3.24 -2.73
C PHE A 204 -6.00 -4.62 -2.63
N LYS A 205 -5.77 -5.31 -1.52
CA LYS A 205 -6.34 -6.63 -1.26
C LYS A 205 -7.83 -6.54 -0.95
N VAL A 206 -8.66 -7.27 -1.70
CA VAL A 206 -10.11 -7.29 -1.54
C VAL A 206 -10.54 -8.44 -0.62
N SER A 207 -10.09 -9.67 -0.85
CA SER A 207 -10.45 -10.82 -0.02
C SER A 207 -9.37 -11.90 -0.05
N GLU A 208 -9.40 -12.81 0.94
CA GLU A 208 -8.61 -14.05 1.00
C GLU A 208 -9.47 -15.25 0.61
N THR A 209 -10.48 -15.03 -0.23
CA THR A 209 -11.40 -16.09 -0.64
C THR A 209 -10.65 -17.03 -1.58
N PRO A 210 -10.42 -18.30 -1.20
CA PRO A 210 -9.77 -19.25 -2.09
C PRO A 210 -10.72 -19.65 -3.22
N ASN A 211 -10.16 -20.19 -4.30
CA ASN A 211 -10.91 -20.78 -5.42
C ASN A 211 -11.83 -19.79 -6.18
N VAL A 212 -11.50 -18.50 -6.22
CA VAL A 212 -12.19 -17.56 -7.11
C VAL A 212 -12.01 -18.03 -8.55
N THR A 213 -13.12 -18.25 -9.26
CA THR A 213 -13.13 -18.70 -10.65
C THR A 213 -13.45 -17.56 -11.62
N ARG A 214 -14.24 -16.59 -11.16
CA ARG A 214 -14.56 -15.36 -11.89
C ARG A 214 -14.67 -14.19 -10.90
N ALA A 215 -14.27 -13.01 -11.34
CA ALA A 215 -14.53 -11.79 -10.60
C ALA A 215 -14.90 -10.65 -11.56
N GLY A 216 -15.77 -9.76 -11.08
CA GLY A 216 -16.26 -8.60 -11.82
C GLY A 216 -16.11 -7.32 -11.01
N ILE A 217 -16.04 -6.18 -11.69
CA ILE A 217 -15.94 -4.86 -11.06
C ILE A 217 -16.93 -3.89 -11.71
N ALA A 218 -17.55 -3.01 -10.92
CA ALA A 218 -18.40 -1.94 -11.43
C ALA A 218 -18.21 -0.65 -10.64
N ALA A 219 -18.36 0.48 -11.31
CA ALA A 219 -18.37 1.78 -10.64
C ALA A 219 -19.59 1.90 -9.74
N LYS A 220 -19.39 2.37 -8.50
CA LYS A 220 -20.45 2.75 -7.58
C LYS A 220 -20.32 4.22 -7.24
N GLY A 221 -20.92 5.07 -8.06
CA GLY A 221 -20.73 6.52 -7.96
C GLY A 221 -19.32 6.93 -8.41
N GLU A 222 -18.80 8.03 -7.84
CA GLU A 222 -17.50 8.60 -8.28
C GLU A 222 -16.29 8.06 -7.51
N ASN A 223 -16.49 7.55 -6.29
CA ASN A 223 -15.41 7.24 -5.34
C ASN A 223 -15.48 5.82 -4.75
N ALA A 224 -16.34 4.95 -5.29
CA ALA A 224 -16.42 3.57 -4.87
C ALA A 224 -16.57 2.64 -6.07
N VAL A 225 -16.21 1.38 -5.84
CA VAL A 225 -16.45 0.26 -6.77
C VAL A 225 -17.10 -0.88 -6.01
N ASP A 226 -18.00 -1.57 -6.68
CA ASP A 226 -18.53 -2.85 -6.24
C ASP A 226 -17.75 -3.96 -6.97
N VAL A 227 -17.37 -4.99 -6.23
CA VAL A 227 -16.62 -6.16 -6.71
C VAL A 227 -17.46 -7.40 -6.44
N TRP A 228 -17.62 -8.25 -7.44
CA TRP A 228 -18.25 -9.57 -7.31
C TRP A 228 -17.21 -10.65 -7.51
N GLN A 229 -17.29 -11.71 -6.72
CA GLN A 229 -16.41 -12.88 -6.77
C GLN A 229 -17.26 -14.13 -6.79
N ASP A 230 -17.00 -15.00 -7.76
CA ASP A 230 -17.66 -16.28 -7.94
C ASP A 230 -16.65 -17.39 -7.61
N ASP A 231 -16.90 -18.15 -6.55
CA ASP A 231 -16.08 -19.28 -6.12
C ASP A 231 -16.55 -20.63 -6.71
N GLY A 232 -17.51 -20.58 -7.65
CA GLY A 232 -18.16 -21.74 -8.23
C GLY A 232 -19.37 -22.26 -7.44
N THR A 233 -19.57 -21.79 -6.20
CA THR A 233 -20.71 -22.15 -5.34
C THR A 233 -21.64 -20.97 -5.11
N SER A 234 -21.08 -19.81 -4.77
CA SER A 234 -21.82 -18.58 -4.50
C SER A 234 -21.11 -17.37 -5.10
N VAL A 235 -21.85 -16.28 -5.23
CA VAL A 235 -21.28 -14.98 -5.62
C VAL A 235 -21.25 -14.10 -4.39
N HIS A 236 -20.07 -13.66 -3.98
CA HIS A 236 -19.87 -12.72 -2.89
C HIS A 236 -19.63 -11.31 -3.43
N GLN A 237 -20.23 -10.31 -2.77
CA GLN A 237 -20.08 -8.91 -3.15
C GLN A 237 -19.32 -8.12 -2.09
N TYR A 238 -18.35 -7.33 -2.53
CA TYR A 238 -17.63 -6.35 -1.72
C TYR A 238 -17.84 -4.95 -2.28
N ARG A 239 -17.84 -3.95 -1.40
CA ARG A 239 -17.75 -2.55 -1.77
C ARG A 239 -16.42 -1.98 -1.30
N ILE A 240 -15.66 -1.41 -2.23
CA ILE A 240 -14.43 -0.67 -1.92
C ILE A 240 -14.71 0.81 -2.13
N SER A 241 -14.72 1.57 -1.04
CA SER A 241 -14.93 3.02 -1.04
C SER A 241 -13.61 3.77 -0.91
N ASN A 242 -13.64 5.06 -1.26
CA ASN A 242 -12.49 5.96 -1.30
C ASN A 242 -11.44 5.60 -2.36
N VAL A 243 -11.84 4.93 -3.46
CA VAL A 243 -10.88 4.53 -4.51
C VAL A 243 -10.25 5.71 -5.24
N ASP A 244 -10.82 6.91 -5.10
CA ASP A 244 -10.28 8.18 -5.56
C ASP A 244 -9.13 8.70 -4.68
N GLN A 245 -8.97 8.19 -3.45
CA GLN A 245 -7.86 8.48 -2.54
C GLN A 245 -6.58 7.71 -2.91
N MET A 246 -6.24 7.70 -4.20
CA MET A 246 -4.95 7.22 -4.68
C MET A 246 -4.22 8.36 -5.38
N MET A 247 -2.89 8.33 -5.36
CA MET A 247 -2.05 9.32 -6.02
C MET A 247 -0.96 8.63 -6.83
N ALA A 248 -0.97 8.85 -8.14
CA ALA A 248 0.05 8.31 -9.03
C ALA A 248 1.38 9.05 -8.85
N PHE A 249 2.48 8.31 -8.93
CA PHE A 249 3.83 8.85 -8.94
C PHE A 249 4.71 8.11 -9.94
N ASP A 250 5.79 8.77 -10.31
CA ASP A 250 6.68 8.36 -11.38
C ASP A 250 8.11 8.36 -10.83
N CYS A 251 8.84 7.29 -11.10
CA CYS A 251 10.24 7.13 -10.69
C CYS A 251 11.21 7.35 -11.85
N GLY A 252 10.69 7.62 -13.06
CA GLY A 252 11.45 7.85 -14.27
C GLY A 252 11.89 6.58 -15.00
N ASP A 253 12.63 6.83 -16.09
CA ASP A 253 13.23 5.80 -16.93
C ASP A 253 14.65 5.46 -16.47
N PHE A 254 15.07 4.22 -16.72
CA PHE A 254 16.42 3.74 -16.46
C PHE A 254 16.81 2.63 -17.44
N GLU A 255 18.12 2.39 -17.56
CA GLU A 255 18.67 1.33 -18.42
C GLU A 255 19.14 0.14 -17.58
N LEU A 256 18.73 -1.06 -17.97
CA LEU A 256 19.29 -2.32 -17.51
C LEU A 256 20.40 -2.75 -18.47
N LYS A 257 21.60 -3.02 -17.93
CA LYS A 257 22.81 -3.37 -18.71
C LYS A 257 23.05 -4.87 -18.76
#